data_AF-A0A9P8TEM2-F1
#
_entry.id   AF-A0A9P8TEM2-F1
#
_cell.length_a   1.000
_cell.length_b   1.000
_cell.length_c   1.000
_cell.angle_alpha   90.00
_cell.angle_beta   90.00
_cell.angle_gamma   90.00
#
_symmetry.space_group_name_H-M   'P 1'
#
loop_
_entity.id
_entity.type
_entity.pdbx_description
1 polymer ?
#
loop_
_entity_poly.entity_id
_entity_poly.type
_entity_poly.pdbx_seq_one_letter_code
_entity_poly.pdbx_strand_id
1 'polypeptide(L)'
;MSSNTIQLISACTVSLITESDSLSNTSSNSSSSSNFTNSPEFESSELEYEDESSEEEDYLVNSKSLNNIPGETKMALIIRTDLKMTKGKVAAQCAHAALGSYKLMSLNGSESENLELLKRWESHGQAKITLQCKSKDDLDLLFAKAISLNINSYLVRDAGRTQIEPGSVTVLALGPAPKNILDQVTGDLKLY
;
A
#
# COMPACT_ATOMS: atom_id res chain seq x y z
N MET A 1 8.21 -41.56 -27.94
CA MET A 1 6.96 -40.83 -28.29
C MET A 1 5.85 -41.55 -27.53
N SER A 2 5.09 -41.02 -26.58
CA SER A 2 4.76 -39.67 -26.14
C SER A 2 4.47 -39.78 -24.64
N SER A 3 4.97 -38.85 -23.83
CA SER A 3 4.69 -38.76 -22.39
C SER A 3 3.52 -37.78 -22.21
N ASN A 4 2.36 -38.27 -21.78
CA ASN A 4 1.19 -37.42 -21.54
C ASN A 4 1.12 -37.02 -20.05
N THR A 5 1.36 -35.74 -19.83
CA THR A 5 1.17 -34.99 -18.58
C THR A 5 -0.32 -34.79 -18.30
N ILE A 6 -0.79 -35.14 -17.10
CA ILE A 6 -2.11 -34.76 -16.60
C ILE A 6 -1.94 -33.60 -15.60
N GLN A 7 -2.42 -32.42 -15.98
CA GLN A 7 -2.60 -31.26 -15.10
C GLN A 7 -3.88 -31.43 -14.27
N LEU A 8 -3.78 -31.25 -12.95
CA LEU A 8 -4.92 -31.07 -12.05
C LEU A 8 -5.26 -29.58 -11.98
N ILE A 9 -6.42 -29.21 -12.52
CA ILE A 9 -7.07 -27.91 -12.34
C ILE A 9 -8.04 -28.07 -11.17
N SER A 10 -7.80 -27.36 -10.06
CA SER A 10 -8.75 -27.27 -8.94
C SER A 10 -9.55 -25.98 -9.10
N ALA A 11 -10.77 -26.10 -9.64
CA ALA A 11 -11.76 -25.03 -9.69
C ALA A 11 -12.59 -25.07 -8.40
N CYS A 12 -12.41 -24.10 -7.50
CA CYS A 12 -13.35 -23.88 -6.40
C CYS A 12 -14.50 -22.99 -6.90
N THR A 13 -15.63 -23.64 -7.21
CA THR A 13 -16.92 -22.99 -7.45
C THR A 13 -17.55 -22.63 -6.11
N VAL A 14 -17.73 -21.34 -5.83
CA VAL A 14 -18.58 -20.87 -4.72
C VAL A 14 -19.98 -20.65 -5.27
N SER A 15 -20.91 -21.51 -4.85
CA SER A 15 -22.33 -21.41 -5.16
C SER A 15 -22.99 -20.30 -4.34
N LEU A 16 -23.68 -19.39 -5.03
CA LEU A 16 -24.64 -18.46 -4.44
C LEU A 16 -25.95 -19.23 -4.17
N ILE A 17 -26.44 -19.21 -2.93
CA ILE A 17 -27.82 -19.53 -2.59
C ILE A 17 -28.46 -18.27 -2.03
N THR A 18 -29.41 -17.75 -2.79
CA THR A 18 -30.43 -16.80 -2.39
C THR A 18 -31.58 -17.56 -1.75
N GLU A 19 -32.12 -17.09 -0.62
CA GLU A 19 -33.57 -17.11 -0.39
C GLU A 19 -33.96 -16.11 0.71
N SER A 20 -34.99 -15.36 0.39
CA SER A 20 -35.69 -14.35 1.19
C SER A 20 -36.66 -14.99 2.16
N ASP A 21 -36.82 -14.43 3.36
CA ASP A 21 -38.16 -14.29 3.96
C ASP A 21 -38.19 -13.21 5.05
N SER A 22 -39.27 -12.43 4.98
CA SER A 22 -39.65 -11.34 5.88
C SER A 22 -40.55 -11.85 7.01
N LEU A 23 -40.37 -11.36 8.25
CA LEU A 23 -41.40 -10.73 9.10
C LEU A 23 -40.95 -10.60 10.57
N SER A 24 -41.38 -9.49 11.15
CA SER A 24 -41.28 -8.99 12.52
C SER A 24 -41.79 -9.91 13.64
N ASN A 25 -41.16 -9.90 14.83
CA ASN A 25 -41.75 -9.36 16.08
C ASN A 25 -40.93 -9.69 17.36
N THR A 26 -40.71 -8.62 18.15
CA THR A 26 -40.73 -8.48 19.63
C THR A 26 -40.39 -9.64 20.59
N SER A 27 -39.37 -9.37 21.41
CA SER A 27 -39.31 -9.42 22.89
C SER A 27 -39.77 -10.66 23.68
N SER A 28 -38.83 -11.20 24.48
CA SER A 28 -38.89 -11.47 25.93
C SER A 28 -38.54 -12.90 26.43
N ASN A 29 -37.55 -12.90 27.34
CA ASN A 29 -37.34 -13.69 28.56
C ASN A 29 -37.05 -15.21 28.58
N SER A 30 -35.88 -15.49 29.19
CA SER A 30 -35.59 -16.35 30.35
C SER A 30 -35.31 -17.87 30.20
N SER A 31 -34.11 -18.25 30.67
CA SER A 31 -33.70 -19.46 31.43
C SER A 31 -34.01 -20.84 30.80
N SER A 32 -33.07 -21.79 30.61
CA SER A 32 -32.20 -22.43 31.61
C SER A 32 -31.23 -23.44 30.93
N SER A 33 -29.98 -23.44 31.38
CA SER A 33 -28.97 -24.52 31.52
C SER A 33 -29.05 -25.85 30.73
N SER A 34 -27.99 -26.18 29.98
CA SER A 34 -27.12 -27.35 30.29
C SER A 34 -25.82 -27.36 29.46
N ASN A 35 -24.74 -27.75 30.14
CA ASN A 35 -23.33 -27.76 29.76
C ASN A 35 -23.00 -28.65 28.54
N PHE A 36 -21.92 -28.36 27.80
CA PHE A 36 -20.73 -29.24 27.70
C PHE A 36 -19.62 -28.69 26.76
N THR A 37 -18.38 -28.87 27.24
CA THR A 37 -17.08 -28.97 26.55
C THR A 37 -16.35 -27.73 26.00
N ASN A 38 -15.20 -27.47 26.64
CA ASN A 38 -14.08 -26.62 26.24
C ASN A 38 -13.58 -26.83 24.79
N SER A 39 -13.27 -25.71 24.12
CA SER A 39 -12.13 -25.57 23.21
C SER A 39 -11.53 -24.18 23.46
N PRO A 40 -10.19 -24.00 23.38
CA PRO A 40 -9.59 -22.72 23.66
C PRO A 40 -10.00 -21.76 22.54
N GLU A 41 -10.81 -20.75 22.91
CA GLU A 41 -11.09 -19.62 22.03
C GLU A 41 -9.75 -18.94 21.72
N PHE A 42 -9.37 -19.04 20.45
CA PHE A 42 -8.31 -18.23 19.87
C PHE A 42 -8.81 -16.80 19.91
N GLU A 43 -8.37 -16.06 20.93
CA GLU A 43 -8.61 -14.63 21.07
C GLU A 43 -8.06 -13.95 19.81
N SER A 44 -8.94 -13.70 18.84
CA SER A 44 -8.63 -12.83 17.72
C SER A 44 -8.50 -11.44 18.32
N SER A 45 -7.27 -11.05 18.65
CA SER A 45 -6.96 -9.65 18.91
C SER A 45 -7.30 -8.89 17.64
N GLU A 46 -8.50 -8.31 17.59
CA GLU A 46 -8.88 -7.33 16.60
C GLU A 46 -7.84 -6.22 16.67
N LEU A 47 -6.93 -6.22 15.69
CA LEU A 47 -6.00 -5.11 15.50
C LEU A 47 -6.85 -3.95 14.97
N GLU A 48 -7.41 -3.17 15.88
CA GLU A 48 -7.95 -1.86 15.57
C GLU A 48 -6.79 -0.99 15.07
N TYR A 49 -6.74 -0.82 13.76
CA TYR A 49 -5.91 0.19 13.12
C TYR A 49 -6.66 1.52 13.26
N GLU A 50 -6.40 2.23 14.35
CA GLU A 50 -6.78 3.63 14.47
C GLU A 50 -6.06 4.43 13.39
N ASP A 51 -6.84 4.88 12.39
CA ASP A 51 -6.43 5.79 11.33
C ASP A 51 -6.35 7.22 11.88
N GLU A 52 -5.30 7.50 12.64
CA GLU A 52 -4.95 8.85 13.09
C GLU A 52 -4.25 9.59 11.93
N SER A 53 -5.04 9.96 10.91
CA SER A 53 -4.60 10.87 9.84
C SER A 53 -4.53 12.30 10.39
N SER A 54 -3.38 12.66 10.96
CA SER A 54 -3.05 14.06 11.26
C SER A 54 -3.10 14.86 9.95
N GLU A 55 -3.94 15.90 9.93
CA GLU A 55 -4.35 16.77 8.81
C GLU A 55 -3.21 17.37 7.96
N GLU A 56 -2.57 16.56 7.12
CA GLU A 56 -1.71 17.02 6.03
C GLU A 56 -2.36 16.53 4.74
N GLU A 57 -2.88 17.46 3.94
CA GLU A 57 -3.57 17.17 2.69
C GLU A 57 -2.70 16.26 1.81
N ASP A 58 -3.19 15.06 1.50
CA ASP A 58 -2.59 14.23 0.47
C ASP A 58 -2.61 15.03 -0.85
N TYR A 59 -1.44 15.52 -1.27
CA TYR A 59 -1.32 16.25 -2.53
C TYR A 59 -1.63 15.30 -3.69
N LEU A 60 -2.84 15.42 -4.23
CA LEU A 60 -3.27 14.62 -5.37
C LEU A 60 -2.61 15.16 -6.65
N VAL A 61 -2.07 14.25 -7.46
CA VAL A 61 -1.28 14.59 -8.65
C VAL A 61 -1.79 13.83 -9.87
N ASN A 62 -2.07 14.53 -10.96
CA ASN A 62 -2.49 13.91 -12.20
C ASN A 62 -1.31 13.43 -13.05
N SER A 63 -1.00 12.14 -12.97
CA SER A 63 0.11 11.53 -13.72
C SER A 63 -0.24 11.04 -15.12
N LYS A 64 -1.46 11.30 -15.64
CA LYS A 64 -1.89 10.78 -16.96
C LYS A 64 -0.98 11.26 -18.10
N SER A 65 -0.34 12.42 -17.94
CA SER A 65 0.67 12.93 -18.88
C SER A 65 1.88 12.00 -19.05
N LEU A 66 2.20 11.16 -18.05
CA LEU A 66 3.33 10.23 -18.07
C LEU A 66 3.08 8.97 -18.90
N ASN A 67 1.84 8.66 -19.28
CA ASN A 67 1.50 7.43 -20.01
C ASN A 67 2.18 7.37 -21.39
N ASN A 68 2.31 8.53 -22.04
CA ASN A 68 2.91 8.66 -23.37
C ASN A 68 4.43 8.55 -23.37
N ILE A 69 5.08 8.47 -22.21
CA ILE A 69 6.53 8.41 -22.10
C ILE A 69 6.96 6.94 -22.20
N PRO A 70 7.75 6.54 -23.22
CA PRO A 70 8.16 5.15 -23.41
C PRO A 70 9.23 4.71 -22.39
N GLY A 71 9.48 3.40 -22.30
CA GLY A 71 10.52 2.81 -21.44
C GLY A 71 9.99 1.97 -20.28
N GLU A 72 10.87 1.59 -19.35
CA GLU A 72 10.48 0.86 -18.16
C GLU A 72 9.85 1.78 -17.10
N THR A 73 8.90 1.25 -16.33
CA THR A 73 8.32 1.94 -15.18
C THR A 73 8.83 1.30 -13.90
N LYS A 74 9.07 2.12 -12.87
CA LYS A 74 9.49 1.66 -11.55
C LYS A 74 8.91 2.54 -10.47
N MET A 75 8.94 2.03 -9.23
CA MET A 75 8.62 2.79 -8.03
C MET A 75 9.90 2.99 -7.21
N ALA A 76 10.11 4.19 -6.69
CA ALA A 76 11.20 4.48 -5.77
C ALA A 76 10.68 4.62 -4.34
N LEU A 77 11.37 4.02 -3.38
CA LEU A 77 11.06 4.06 -1.95
C LEU A 77 12.24 4.74 -1.26
N ILE A 78 12.06 6.00 -0.87
CA ILE A 78 13.10 6.82 -0.24
C ILE A 78 12.96 6.72 1.27
N ILE A 79 13.98 6.20 1.92
CA ILE A 79 14.00 5.87 3.34
C ILE A 79 14.85 6.90 4.08
N ARG A 80 14.29 7.46 5.17
CA ARG A 80 15.04 8.31 6.09
C ARG A 80 15.99 7.50 6.95
N THR A 81 17.28 7.78 6.80
CA THR A 81 18.36 7.07 7.53
C THR A 81 18.68 7.67 8.88
N ASP A 82 18.36 8.95 9.10
CA ASP A 82 18.52 9.64 10.37
C ASP A 82 17.67 9.04 11.50
N LEU A 83 16.56 8.41 11.14
CA LEU A 83 15.66 7.72 12.06
C LEU A 83 16.20 6.40 12.61
N LYS A 84 17.33 5.90 12.08
CA LYS A 84 18.02 4.67 12.53
C LYS A 84 17.08 3.47 12.72
N MET A 85 16.10 3.33 11.83
CA MET A 85 15.13 2.24 11.87
C MET A 85 15.81 0.87 11.76
N THR A 86 15.30 -0.13 12.48
CA THR A 86 15.75 -1.52 12.31
C THR A 86 15.35 -2.06 10.93
N LYS A 87 16.09 -3.06 10.42
CA LYS A 87 15.83 -3.65 9.10
C LYS A 87 14.38 -4.12 8.92
N GLY A 88 13.82 -4.77 9.95
CA GLY A 88 12.43 -5.22 9.91
C GLY A 88 11.43 -4.07 9.82
N LYS A 89 11.68 -2.98 10.55
CA LYS A 89 10.84 -1.78 10.48
C LYS A 89 10.92 -1.11 9.10
N VAL A 90 12.11 -1.00 8.53
CA VAL A 90 12.27 -0.45 7.17
C VAL A 90 11.51 -1.27 6.13
N ALA A 91 11.60 -2.60 6.21
CA ALA A 91 10.86 -3.48 5.30
C ALA A 91 9.33 -3.26 5.41
N ALA A 92 8.80 -3.19 6.64
CA ALA A 92 7.39 -2.90 6.88
C ALA A 92 6.97 -1.53 6.33
N GLN A 93 7.73 -0.47 6.62
CA GLN A 93 7.42 0.88 6.14
C GLN A 93 7.50 0.98 4.61
N CYS A 94 8.45 0.29 3.97
CA CYS A 94 8.51 0.20 2.50
C CYS A 94 7.28 -0.52 1.91
N ALA A 95 6.79 -1.57 2.56
CA ALA A 95 5.58 -2.27 2.13
C ALA A 95 4.34 -1.37 2.24
N HIS A 96 4.20 -0.63 3.35
CA HIS A 96 3.14 0.37 3.52
C HIS A 96 3.23 1.46 2.46
N ALA A 97 4.43 1.98 2.18
CA ALA A 97 4.65 3.01 1.19
C ALA A 97 4.22 2.57 -0.21
N ALA A 98 4.63 1.36 -0.61
CA ALA A 98 4.27 0.79 -1.90
C ALA A 98 2.77 0.55 -2.05
N LEU A 99 2.12 0.01 -1.00
CA LEU A 99 0.68 -0.22 -1.02
C LEU A 99 -0.12 1.08 -1.02
N GLY A 100 0.31 2.10 -0.26
CA GLY A 100 -0.33 3.40 -0.22
C GLY A 100 -0.29 4.12 -1.57
N SER A 101 0.89 4.15 -2.21
CA SER A 101 1.03 4.69 -3.57
C SER A 101 0.17 3.92 -4.59
N TYR A 102 0.16 2.59 -4.54
CA TYR A 102 -0.70 1.78 -5.41
C TYR A 102 -2.17 2.13 -5.22
N LYS A 103 -2.64 2.17 -3.97
CA LYS A 103 -4.02 2.53 -3.64
C LYS A 103 -4.36 3.91 -4.18
N LEU A 104 -3.54 4.92 -3.89
CA LEU A 104 -3.69 6.29 -4.36
C LEU A 104 -3.95 6.38 -5.87
N MET A 105 -3.20 5.62 -6.67
CA MET A 105 -3.34 5.60 -8.14
C MET A 105 -4.46 4.71 -8.67
N SER A 106 -4.97 3.79 -7.84
CA SER A 106 -6.05 2.85 -8.18
C SER A 106 -7.44 3.37 -7.84
N LEU A 107 -7.54 4.46 -7.08
CA LEU A 107 -8.82 5.04 -6.65
C LEU A 107 -9.54 5.69 -7.83
N ASN A 108 -10.59 5.02 -8.31
CA ASN A 108 -11.38 5.49 -9.44
C ASN A 108 -11.94 6.89 -9.18
N GLY A 109 -11.78 7.78 -10.16
CA GLY A 109 -12.27 9.16 -10.09
C GLY A 109 -11.45 10.11 -9.19
N SER A 110 -10.34 9.64 -8.59
CA SER A 110 -9.37 10.52 -7.94
C SER A 110 -8.52 11.27 -8.97
N GLU A 111 -8.07 12.48 -8.64
CA GLU A 111 -7.09 13.21 -9.48
C GLU A 111 -5.79 12.42 -9.64
N SER A 112 -5.46 11.57 -8.66
CA SER A 112 -4.29 10.69 -8.69
C SER A 112 -4.48 9.40 -9.49
N GLU A 113 -5.69 9.12 -9.98
CA GLU A 113 -6.00 7.89 -10.72
C GLU A 113 -5.13 7.76 -11.98
N ASN A 114 -4.42 6.64 -12.10
CA ASN A 114 -3.73 6.28 -13.33
C ASN A 114 -3.59 4.76 -13.50
N LEU A 115 -4.71 4.13 -13.88
CA LEU A 115 -4.80 2.68 -14.09
C LEU A 115 -3.92 2.17 -15.23
N GLU A 116 -3.64 2.99 -16.24
CA GLU A 116 -2.78 2.60 -17.36
C GLU A 116 -1.32 2.47 -16.93
N LEU A 117 -0.82 3.45 -16.18
CA LEU A 117 0.55 3.43 -15.67
C LEU A 117 0.76 2.32 -14.64
N LEU A 118 -0.26 2.06 -13.80
CA LEU A 118 -0.28 0.89 -12.91
C LEU A 118 -0.18 -0.42 -13.70
N LYS A 119 -1.08 -0.65 -14.67
CA LYS A 119 -1.06 -1.87 -15.51
C LYS A 119 0.28 -2.07 -16.22
N ARG A 120 0.89 -0.98 -16.71
CA ARG A 120 2.22 -1.03 -17.30
C ARG A 120 3.27 -1.47 -16.30
N TRP A 121 3.29 -0.91 -15.10
CA TRP A 121 4.20 -1.35 -14.04
C TRP A 121 3.97 -2.81 -13.61
N GLU A 122 2.70 -3.23 -13.51
CA GLU A 122 2.33 -4.60 -13.15
C GLU A 122 2.80 -5.63 -14.18
N SER A 123 2.59 -5.34 -15.47
CA SER A 123 3.02 -6.20 -16.58
C SER A 123 4.54 -6.30 -16.72
N HIS A 124 5.31 -5.40 -16.10
CA HIS A 124 6.77 -5.38 -16.12
C HIS A 124 7.39 -5.78 -14.77
N GLY A 125 6.68 -6.57 -13.96
CA GLY A 125 7.22 -7.17 -12.74
C GLY A 125 7.25 -6.25 -11.53
N GLN A 126 6.57 -5.10 -11.59
CA GLN A 126 6.36 -4.21 -10.45
C GLN A 126 7.66 -3.76 -9.77
N ALA A 127 8.67 -3.38 -10.57
CA ALA A 127 10.00 -3.02 -10.10
C ALA A 127 9.97 -1.92 -9.03
N LYS A 128 10.69 -2.14 -7.93
CA LYS A 128 10.85 -1.22 -6.79
C LYS A 128 12.33 -1.03 -6.50
N ILE A 129 12.75 0.19 -6.20
CA ILE A 129 14.11 0.52 -5.79
C ILE A 129 14.10 1.25 -4.45
N THR A 130 14.91 0.79 -3.49
CA THR A 130 15.06 1.43 -2.18
C THR A 130 16.26 2.36 -2.18
N LEU A 131 16.02 3.61 -1.82
CA LEU A 131 16.99 4.69 -1.81
C LEU A 131 17.02 5.33 -0.42
N GLN A 132 18.09 6.06 -0.12
CA GLN A 132 18.25 6.73 1.17
C GLN A 132 18.30 8.26 1.04
N CYS A 133 17.69 8.95 2.00
CA CYS A 133 17.92 10.36 2.30
C CYS A 133 18.37 10.55 3.75
N LYS A 134 18.92 11.72 4.08
CA LYS A 134 19.54 11.97 5.38
C LYS A 134 18.68 12.76 6.36
N SER A 135 17.57 13.33 5.92
CA SER A 135 16.72 14.19 6.75
C SER A 135 15.28 14.24 6.23
N LYS A 136 14.38 14.80 7.05
CA LYS A 136 13.02 15.17 6.62
C LYS A 136 13.05 16.22 5.51
N ASP A 137 13.89 17.25 5.64
CA ASP A 137 13.98 18.33 4.65
C ASP A 137 14.40 17.79 3.27
N ASP A 138 15.36 16.86 3.21
CA ASP A 138 15.74 16.18 1.96
C ASP A 138 14.54 15.46 1.34
N LEU A 139 13.74 14.80 2.18
CA LEU A 139 12.56 14.04 1.75
C LEU A 139 11.44 14.97 1.26
N ASP A 140 11.21 16.09 1.93
CA ASP A 140 10.23 17.10 1.53
C ASP A 140 10.62 17.78 0.20
N LEU A 141 11.93 18.04 -0.03
CA LEU A 141 12.44 18.54 -1.30
C LEU A 141 12.23 17.53 -2.45
N LEU A 142 12.48 16.24 -2.19
CA LEU A 142 12.21 15.18 -3.17
C LEU A 142 10.72 15.06 -3.49
N PHE A 143 9.86 15.18 -2.48
CA PHE A 143 8.40 15.18 -2.64
C PHE A 143 7.93 16.35 -3.52
N ALA A 144 8.36 17.57 -3.21
CA ALA A 144 8.01 18.75 -4.01
C ALA A 144 8.50 18.65 -5.46
N LYS A 145 9.69 18.08 -5.67
CA LYS A 145 10.24 17.83 -7.02
C LYS A 145 9.47 16.76 -7.78
N ALA A 146 8.96 15.73 -7.10
CA ALA A 146 8.12 14.72 -7.72
C ALA A 146 6.77 15.29 -8.18
N ILE A 147 6.14 16.13 -7.34
CA ILE A 147 4.89 16.82 -7.67
C ILE A 147 5.06 17.69 -8.93
N SER A 148 6.16 18.47 -9.02
CA SER A 148 6.40 19.33 -10.19
C SER A 148 6.63 18.57 -11.50
N LEU A 149 6.93 17.27 -11.41
CA LEU A 149 7.08 16.37 -12.55
C LEU A 149 5.86 15.45 -12.76
N ASN A 150 4.73 15.75 -12.10
CA ASN A 150 3.49 14.96 -12.14
C ASN A 150 3.66 13.49 -11.71
N ILE A 151 4.59 13.21 -10.79
CA ILE A 151 4.78 11.88 -10.22
C ILE A 151 3.90 11.74 -8.97
N ASN A 152 2.98 10.76 -8.98
CA ASN A 152 2.24 10.39 -7.77
C ASN A 152 3.20 10.01 -6.65
N SER A 153 2.90 10.47 -5.45
CA SER A 153 3.78 10.35 -4.29
C SER A 153 2.96 10.00 -3.06
N TYR A 154 3.50 9.17 -2.17
CA TYR A 154 2.83 8.76 -0.94
C TYR A 154 3.80 8.77 0.25
N LEU A 155 3.40 9.40 1.34
CA LEU A 155 4.22 9.55 2.55
C LEU A 155 3.74 8.61 3.64
N VAL A 156 4.66 7.80 4.18
CA VAL A 156 4.36 6.94 5.32
C VAL A 156 4.76 7.61 6.60
N ARG A 157 3.85 7.65 7.57
CA ARG A 157 4.08 8.16 8.92
C ARG A 157 4.14 7.00 9.90
N ASP A 158 5.03 7.08 10.88
CA ASP A 158 5.05 6.11 11.97
C ASP A 158 3.91 6.41 12.95
N ALA A 159 3.06 5.42 13.22
CA ALA A 159 1.93 5.52 14.14
C ALA A 159 2.34 5.62 15.63
N GLY A 160 3.57 6.04 15.94
CA GLY A 160 4.04 6.27 17.31
C GLY A 160 4.24 5.02 18.17
N ARG A 161 4.16 3.80 17.61
CA ARG A 161 4.35 2.54 18.35
C ARG A 161 5.82 2.17 18.60
N THR A 162 6.77 3.09 18.39
CA THR A 162 8.21 2.85 18.52
C THR A 162 8.97 4.06 19.10
N GLN A 163 10.30 3.95 19.25
CA GLN A 163 11.22 4.97 19.78
C GLN A 163 11.37 6.26 18.93
N ILE A 164 10.55 6.44 17.89
CA ILE A 164 10.54 7.64 17.01
C ILE A 164 9.37 8.52 17.44
N GLU A 165 9.54 9.84 17.36
CA GLU A 165 8.45 10.78 17.66
C GLU A 165 7.20 10.43 16.82
N PRO A 166 6.01 10.27 17.45
CA PRO A 166 4.76 9.96 16.77
C PRO A 166 4.51 10.92 15.60
N GLY A 167 4.03 10.38 14.46
CA GLY A 167 3.73 11.19 13.27
C GLY A 167 4.94 11.51 12.38
N SER A 168 6.15 11.06 12.75
CA SER A 168 7.33 11.21 11.92
C SER A 168 7.16 10.53 10.56
N VAL A 169 7.36 11.28 9.48
CA VAL A 169 7.46 10.74 8.12
C VAL A 169 8.70 9.84 8.02
N THR A 170 8.53 8.60 7.57
CA THR A 170 9.58 7.57 7.55
C THR A 170 10.05 7.23 6.13
N VAL A 171 9.11 7.02 5.22
CA VAL A 171 9.36 6.58 3.84
C VAL A 171 8.49 7.38 2.87
N LEU A 172 9.08 7.81 1.77
CA LEU A 172 8.39 8.40 0.62
C LEU A 172 8.37 7.40 -0.53
N ALA A 173 7.18 7.02 -1.00
CA ALA A 173 7.01 6.32 -2.26
C ALA A 173 6.82 7.32 -3.40
N LEU A 174 7.54 7.12 -4.50
CA LEU A 174 7.39 7.86 -5.75
C LEU A 174 7.02 6.91 -6.89
N GLY A 175 6.02 7.29 -7.67
CA GLY A 175 5.51 6.50 -8.78
C GLY A 175 4.53 5.41 -8.33
N PRO A 176 4.30 4.36 -9.16
CA PRO A 176 5.11 4.00 -10.32
C PRO A 176 5.16 5.07 -11.41
N ALA A 177 6.34 5.28 -12.00
CA ALA A 177 6.56 6.29 -13.03
C ALA A 177 7.58 5.80 -14.06
N PRO A 178 7.60 6.37 -15.28
CA PRO A 178 8.65 6.11 -16.27
C PRO A 178 10.03 6.40 -15.66
N LYS A 179 10.97 5.48 -15.82
CA LYS A 179 12.30 5.56 -15.18
C LYS A 179 13.03 6.86 -15.48
N ASN A 180 12.98 7.34 -16.71
CA ASN A 180 13.64 8.58 -17.12
C ASN A 180 13.09 9.83 -16.42
N ILE A 181 11.81 9.83 -16.03
CA ILE A 181 11.22 10.92 -15.24
C ILE A 181 11.53 10.73 -13.77
N LEU A 182 11.43 9.50 -13.26
CA LEU A 182 11.73 9.21 -11.86
C LEU A 182 13.19 9.48 -11.49
N ASP A 183 14.13 9.19 -12.41
CA ASP A 183 15.56 9.43 -12.21
C ASP A 183 15.91 10.92 -12.18
N GLN A 184 15.07 11.82 -12.74
CA GLN A 184 15.27 13.27 -12.55
C GLN A 184 15.11 13.67 -11.09
N VAL A 185 14.29 12.94 -10.32
CA VAL A 185 14.13 13.15 -8.87
C VAL A 185 15.20 12.38 -8.08
N THR A 186 15.46 11.14 -8.49
CA THR A 186 16.15 10.15 -7.65
C THR A 186 17.56 9.79 -8.06
N GLY A 187 18.05 10.29 -9.21
CA GLY A 187 19.30 9.84 -9.84
C GLY A 187 20.57 10.03 -8.99
N ASP A 188 20.59 11.03 -8.11
CA ASP A 188 21.73 11.32 -7.23
C ASP A 188 21.63 10.62 -5.86
N LEU A 189 20.52 9.94 -5.59
CA LEU A 189 20.32 9.23 -4.33
C LEU A 189 21.09 7.91 -4.32
N LYS A 190 21.61 7.57 -3.14
CA LYS A 190 22.27 6.29 -2.93
C LYS A 190 21.24 5.20 -2.67
N LEU A 191 21.60 3.96 -2.99
CA LEU A 191 20.87 2.78 -2.51
C LEU A 191 20.89 2.76 -0.98
N TYR A 192 19.79 2.30 -0.38
CA TYR A 192 19.65 2.08 1.07
C TYR A 192 20.45 0.85 1.52
#